data_AF-A0A1J5P3U7-F1
#
_entry.id   AF-A0A1J5P3U7-F1
#
_cell.length_a   1.000
_cell.length_b   1.000
_cell.length_c   1.000
_cell.angle_alpha   90.00
_cell.angle_beta   90.00
_cell.angle_gamma   90.00
#
_symmetry.space_group_name_H-M   'P 1'
#
loop_
_entity.id
_entity.type
_entity.pdbx_description
1 polymer ?
#
loop_
_entity_poly.entity_id
_entity_poly.type
_entity_poly.pdbx_seq_one_letter_code
_entity_poly.pdbx_strand_id
1 'polypeptide(L)'
;MTLWLPLLDFARSYAPMVQQALTLLPAKPSCLATLGLTPGQTAALEFHGHLTLKPEPAAANCSWLMVTGDPPSIVASLTADRHWLLKGAISHPADPKEKLYLFEKQRL
;
A
#
# COMPACT_ATOMS: atom_id res chain seq x y z
N MET A 1 -23.46 2.33 26.12
CA MET A 1 -22.13 1.83 25.72
C MET A 1 -22.19 1.44 24.25
N THR A 2 -21.53 2.21 23.39
CA THR A 2 -21.59 2.08 21.92
C THR A 2 -20.57 1.07 21.41
N LEU A 3 -20.87 -0.23 21.55
CA LEU A 3 -20.06 -1.33 20.99
C LEU A 3 -20.04 -1.39 19.44
N TRP A 4 -20.70 -0.44 18.77
CA TRP A 4 -20.91 -0.45 17.32
C TRP A 4 -19.94 0.47 16.57
N LEU A 5 -19.41 1.52 17.21
CA LEU A 5 -18.46 2.43 16.58
C LEU A 5 -17.20 1.71 16.09
N PRO A 6 -16.53 0.84 16.89
CA PRO A 6 -15.30 0.18 16.45
C PRO A 6 -15.47 -0.69 15.21
N LEU A 7 -16.62 -1.37 15.07
CA LEU A 7 -16.92 -2.20 13.90
C LEU A 7 -17.22 -1.35 12.67
N LEU A 8 -17.91 -0.22 12.86
CA LEU A 8 -18.20 0.70 11.77
C LEU A 8 -16.93 1.40 11.27
N ASP A 9 -16.04 1.80 12.17
CA ASP A 9 -14.72 2.35 11.82
C ASP A 9 -13.86 1.31 11.10
N PHE A 10 -13.88 0.05 11.52
CA PHE A 10 -13.19 -1.03 10.81
C PHE A 10 -13.70 -1.23 9.37
N ALA A 11 -15.00 -1.05 9.14
CA ALA A 11 -15.58 -1.19 7.81
C ALA A 11 -15.41 0.05 6.91
N ARG A 12 -15.20 1.24 7.48
CA ARG A 12 -15.17 2.50 6.71
C ARG A 12 -13.79 3.17 6.64
N SER A 13 -12.90 2.83 7.55
CA SER A 13 -11.55 3.38 7.62
C SER A 13 -10.57 2.53 6.84
N TYR A 14 -9.55 3.18 6.28
CA TYR A 14 -8.36 2.51 5.75
C TYR A 14 -7.40 2.01 6.84
N ALA A 15 -7.65 2.30 8.13
CA ALA A 15 -6.82 1.84 9.24
C ALA A 15 -6.50 0.32 9.22
N PRO A 16 -7.46 -0.61 9.06
CA PRO A 16 -7.15 -2.04 8.94
C PRO A 16 -6.34 -2.38 7.69
N MET A 17 -6.48 -1.62 6.61
CA MET A 17 -5.67 -1.77 5.41
C MET A 17 -4.21 -1.38 5.69
N VAL A 18 -4.00 -0.27 6.42
CA VAL A 18 -2.68 0.19 6.84
C VAL A 18 -2.03 -0.80 7.80
N GLN A 19 -2.77 -1.37 8.76
CA GLN A 19 -2.24 -2.39 9.66
C GLN A 19 -1.74 -3.63 8.89
N GLN A 20 -2.50 -4.11 7.91
CA GLN A 20 -2.04 -5.19 7.03
C GLN A 20 -0.78 -4.79 6.24
N ALA A 21 -0.72 -3.56 5.73
CA ALA A 21 0.47 -3.06 5.03
C ALA A 21 1.73 -3.10 5.91
N LEU A 22 1.60 -2.67 7.17
CA LEU A 22 2.69 -2.67 8.15
C LEU A 22 3.20 -4.08 8.49
N THR A 23 2.37 -5.13 8.39
CA THR A 23 2.84 -6.51 8.57
C THR A 23 3.69 -7.03 7.41
N LEU A 24 3.56 -6.44 6.22
CA LEU A 24 4.32 -6.82 5.03
C LEU A 24 5.59 -5.97 4.84
N LEU A 25 5.58 -4.75 5.36
CA LEU A 25 6.72 -3.83 5.34
C LEU A 25 7.75 -4.22 6.41
N PRO A 26 9.05 -3.92 6.19
CA PRO A 26 10.06 -4.05 7.23
C PRO A 26 9.79 -3.02 8.35
N ALA A 27 10.30 -3.27 9.55
CA ALA A 27 10.01 -2.44 10.74
C ALA A 27 10.29 -0.93 10.57
N LYS A 28 11.21 -0.55 9.67
CA LYS A 28 11.51 0.84 9.32
C LYS A 28 11.80 0.96 7.82
N PRO A 29 10.78 1.13 6.96
CA PRO A 29 11.01 1.38 5.55
C PRO A 29 11.55 2.80 5.39
N SER A 30 12.77 2.95 4.86
CA SER A 30 13.41 4.27 4.67
C SER A 30 12.73 5.11 3.59
N CYS A 31 12.08 4.47 2.62
CA CYS A 31 11.25 5.11 1.62
C CYS A 31 10.23 4.14 1.04
N LEU A 32 8.99 4.61 0.85
CA LEU A 32 7.93 3.92 0.13
C LEU A 32 7.49 4.77 -1.07
N ALA A 33 7.78 4.29 -2.28
CA ALA A 33 7.26 4.87 -3.51
C ALA A 33 5.76 4.59 -3.65
N THR A 34 5.02 5.50 -4.26
CA THR A 34 3.58 5.32 -4.51
C THR A 34 3.23 5.54 -5.98
N LEU A 35 2.34 4.69 -6.49
CA LEU A 35 1.81 4.78 -7.85
C LEU A 35 0.29 4.63 -7.84
N GLY A 36 -0.40 5.65 -8.35
CA GLY A 36 -1.86 5.66 -8.52
C GLY A 36 -2.68 5.86 -7.24
N LEU A 37 -2.07 5.94 -6.06
CA LEU A 37 -2.77 6.00 -4.76
C LEU A 37 -3.79 7.15 -4.72
N THR A 38 -4.99 6.87 -4.21
CA THR A 38 -5.99 7.92 -4.00
C THR A 38 -5.57 8.80 -2.83
N PRO A 39 -6.04 10.07 -2.74
CA PRO A 39 -5.74 10.93 -1.60
C PRO A 39 -6.10 10.32 -0.25
N GLY A 40 -7.21 9.55 -0.19
CA GLY A 40 -7.63 8.86 1.03
C GLY A 40 -6.67 7.75 1.45
N GLN A 41 -6.17 6.96 0.48
CA GLN A 41 -5.18 5.92 0.74
C GLN A 41 -3.84 6.52 1.18
N THR A 42 -3.36 7.56 0.50
CA THR A 42 -2.15 8.30 0.84
C THR A 42 -2.22 8.85 2.26
N ALA A 43 -3.29 9.59 2.59
CA ALA A 43 -3.48 10.17 3.91
C ALA A 43 -3.56 9.09 5.00
N ALA A 44 -4.23 7.97 4.73
CA ALA A 44 -4.32 6.87 5.68
C ALA A 44 -2.97 6.24 5.99
N LEU A 45 -2.15 5.98 4.97
CA LEU A 45 -0.81 5.40 5.14
C LEU A 45 0.14 6.35 5.89
N GLU A 46 0.07 7.66 5.61
CA GLU A 46 0.85 8.67 6.33
C GLU A 46 0.39 8.81 7.79
N PHE A 47 -0.92 8.88 8.03
CA PHE A 47 -1.48 9.16 9.35
C PHE A 47 -1.50 7.93 10.26
N HIS A 48 -2.00 6.79 9.78
CA HIS A 48 -2.10 5.56 10.58
C HIS A 48 -0.83 4.70 10.54
N GLY A 49 -0.03 4.84 9.46
CA GLY A 49 1.18 4.05 9.27
C GLY A 49 2.46 4.80 9.66
N HIS A 50 2.37 6.11 9.89
CA HIS A 50 3.53 6.98 10.07
C HIS A 50 4.57 6.81 8.95
N LEU A 51 4.10 6.50 7.74
CA LEU A 51 4.95 6.26 6.58
C LEU A 51 5.23 7.57 5.86
N THR A 52 6.47 7.74 5.40
CA THR A 52 6.82 8.82 4.47
C THR A 52 6.69 8.29 3.05
N LEU A 53 5.65 8.73 2.35
CA LEU A 53 5.36 8.35 0.98
C LEU A 53 6.06 9.29 0.01
N LYS A 54 6.51 8.75 -1.13
CA LYS A 54 7.03 9.55 -2.23
C LYS A 54 6.30 9.17 -3.53
N PRO A 55 5.53 10.07 -4.15
CA PRO A 55 4.92 9.79 -5.43
C PRO A 55 5.99 9.71 -6.53
N GLU A 56 5.81 8.78 -7.48
CA GLU A 56 6.64 8.74 -8.69
C GLU A 56 6.50 10.05 -9.51
N PRO A 57 7.57 10.51 -10.20
CA PRO A 57 8.88 9.88 -10.38
C PRO A 57 9.91 10.20 -9.28
N ALA A 58 9.52 10.91 -8.21
CA ALA A 58 10.44 11.38 -7.18
C ALA A 58 10.99 10.25 -6.27
N ALA A 59 10.56 9.00 -6.49
CA ALA A 59 10.82 7.85 -5.62
C ALA A 59 11.70 6.76 -6.29
N ALA A 60 12.44 7.11 -7.36
CA ALA A 60 13.31 6.18 -8.11
C ALA A 60 14.30 5.36 -7.25
N ASN A 61 14.73 5.92 -6.10
CA ASN A 61 15.67 5.31 -5.17
C ASN A 61 15.02 4.48 -4.05
N CYS A 62 13.69 4.40 -4.01
CA CYS A 62 12.98 3.70 -2.95
C CYS A 62 13.02 2.18 -3.19
N SER A 63 13.21 1.43 -2.11
CA SER A 63 13.29 -0.04 -2.18
C SER A 63 11.91 -0.71 -2.13
N TRP A 64 10.87 0.07 -1.84
CA TRP A 64 9.49 -0.39 -1.72
C TRP A 64 8.60 0.46 -2.61
N LEU A 65 7.60 -0.19 -3.23
CA LEU A 65 6.61 0.46 -4.08
C LEU A 65 5.22 -0.03 -3.68
N MET A 66 4.33 0.91 -3.42
CA MET A 66 2.91 0.66 -3.17
C MET A 66 2.08 1.14 -4.36
N VAL A 67 1.23 0.27 -4.86
CA VAL A 67 0.44 0.51 -6.07
C VAL A 67 -1.03 0.26 -5.77
N THR A 68 -1.90 1.13 -6.27
CA THR A 68 -3.36 0.90 -6.34
C THR A 68 -3.80 0.93 -7.80
N GLY A 69 -4.97 0.35 -8.11
CA GLY A 69 -5.55 0.37 -9.45
C GLY A 69 -5.70 -1.02 -10.08
N ASP A 70 -6.14 -1.07 -11.34
CA ASP A 70 -6.51 -2.31 -12.05
C ASP A 70 -5.28 -3.23 -12.21
N PRO A 71 -5.17 -4.28 -11.39
CA PRO A 71 -3.92 -4.95 -11.13
C PRO A 71 -3.28 -5.72 -12.28
N PRO A 72 -3.99 -6.32 -13.26
CA PRO A 72 -3.33 -7.27 -14.16
C PRO A 72 -2.26 -6.60 -15.01
N SER A 73 -2.55 -5.42 -15.58
CA SER A 73 -1.63 -4.73 -16.49
C SER A 73 -0.48 -4.08 -15.73
N ILE A 74 -0.76 -3.35 -14.64
CA ILE A 74 0.28 -2.65 -13.88
C ILE A 74 1.21 -3.65 -13.17
N VAL A 75 0.66 -4.70 -12.55
CA VAL A 75 1.46 -5.75 -11.91
C VAL A 75 2.30 -6.48 -12.97
N ALA A 76 1.73 -6.80 -14.15
CA ALA A 76 2.47 -7.43 -15.23
C ALA A 76 3.61 -6.54 -15.76
N SER A 77 3.38 -5.24 -15.96
CA SER A 77 4.43 -4.31 -16.41
C SER A 77 5.56 -4.19 -15.38
N LEU A 78 5.24 -3.98 -14.10
CA LEU A 78 6.25 -3.84 -13.04
C LEU A 78 7.09 -5.11 -12.84
N THR A 79 6.48 -6.29 -13.00
CA THR A 79 7.17 -7.57 -12.88
C THR A 79 7.94 -7.96 -14.15
N ALA A 80 7.48 -7.57 -15.34
CA ALA A 80 8.16 -7.81 -16.62
C ALA A 80 9.52 -7.10 -16.69
N ASP A 81 9.61 -5.89 -16.11
CA ASP A 81 10.87 -5.15 -16.01
C ASP A 81 11.87 -5.78 -15.02
N ARG A 82 11.53 -6.89 -14.35
CA ARG A 82 12.35 -7.67 -13.39
C ARG A 82 12.94 -6.91 -12.19
N HIS A 83 12.65 -5.62 -12.05
CA HIS A 83 13.14 -4.81 -10.94
C HIS A 83 12.25 -4.92 -9.68
N TRP A 84 11.03 -5.45 -9.80
CA TRP A 84 10.05 -5.47 -8.71
C TRP A 84 9.53 -6.89 -8.44
N LEU A 85 9.58 -7.30 -7.18
CA LEU A 85 9.01 -8.55 -6.68
C LEU A 85 7.74 -8.25 -5.89
N LEU A 86 6.62 -8.87 -6.25
CA LEU A 86 5.37 -8.75 -5.49
C LEU A 86 5.52 -9.45 -4.13
N LYS A 87 5.33 -8.69 -3.05
CA LYS A 87 5.40 -9.21 -1.67
C LYS A 87 4.04 -9.55 -1.10
N GLY A 88 2.99 -8.88 -1.58
CA GLY A 88 1.62 -9.18 -1.16
C GLY A 88 0.60 -8.20 -1.71
N ALA A 89 -0.66 -8.59 -1.54
CA ALA A 89 -1.82 -7.75 -1.83
C ALA A 89 -2.56 -7.50 -0.52
N ILE A 90 -2.99 -6.26 -0.32
CA ILE A 90 -3.71 -5.78 0.85
C ILE A 90 -5.10 -5.37 0.35
N SER A 91 -6.17 -5.89 0.95
CA SER A 91 -7.54 -5.60 0.52
C SER A 91 -8.29 -4.81 1.59
N HIS A 92 -9.17 -3.91 1.16
CA HIS A 92 -10.05 -3.21 2.10
C HIS A 92 -11.08 -4.21 2.68
N PRO A 93 -11.28 -4.28 4.01
CA PRO A 93 -12.16 -5.29 4.61
C PRO A 93 -13.61 -5.22 4.17
N ALA A 94 -14.12 -4.01 3.87
CA ALA A 94 -15.49 -3.81 3.42
C ALA A 94 -15.62 -3.69 1.90
N ASP A 95 -14.52 -3.53 1.16
CA ASP A 95 -14.52 -3.50 -0.31
C ASP A 95 -13.36 -4.34 -0.86
N PRO A 96 -13.58 -5.63 -1.13
CA PRO A 96 -12.54 -6.52 -1.65
C PRO A 96 -12.01 -6.15 -3.04
N LYS A 97 -12.69 -5.25 -3.77
CA LYS A 97 -12.22 -4.76 -5.07
C LYS A 97 -11.14 -3.70 -4.90
N GLU A 98 -11.15 -2.99 -3.78
CA GLU A 98 -10.12 -2.03 -3.44
C GLU A 98 -8.90 -2.76 -2.87
N LYS A 99 -7.78 -2.66 -3.59
CA LYS A 99 -6.55 -3.36 -3.25
C LYS A 99 -5.33 -2.47 -3.40
N LEU A 100 -4.39 -2.63 -2.48
CA LEU A 100 -3.03 -2.15 -2.61
C LEU A 100 -2.10 -3.35 -2.84
N TYR A 101 -1.11 -3.15 -3.71
CA TYR A 101 -0.06 -4.13 -3.98
C TYR A 101 1.25 -3.58 -3.47
N LEU A 102 1.97 -4.41 -2.70
CA LEU A 102 3.29 -4.07 -2.19
C LEU A 102 4.35 -4.81 -3.00
N PHE A 103 5.29 -4.04 -3.53
CA PHE A 103 6.44 -4.55 -4.25
C PHE A 103 7.73 -4.19 -3.53
N GLU A 104 8.70 -5.09 -3.61
CA GLU A 104 10.08 -4.90 -3.17
C GLU A 104 10.99 -4.83 -4.39
N LYS A 105 11.89 -3.85 -4.42
CA LYS A 105 12.87 -3.71 -5.48
C LYS A 105 13.90 -4.82 -5.34
N GLN A 106 14.06 -5.66 -6.36
CA GLN A 106 15.14 -6.65 -6.42
C GLN A 106 16.44 -5.90 -6.72
N ARG A 107 17.43 -5.98 -5.82
CA ARG A 107 18.81 -5.61 -6.17
C ARG A 107 19.41 -6.80 -6.91
N LEU A 108 19.78 -6.58 -8.17
CA LEU A 108 20.67 -7.47 -8.92
C LEU A 108 22.07 -7.45 -8.31
#